data_AF-A0A543CMV2-F1
#
_entry.id   AF-A0A543CMV2-F1
#
_cell.length_a   1.000
_cell.length_b   1.000
_cell.length_c   1.000
_cell.angle_alpha   90.00
_cell.angle_beta   90.00
_cell.angle_gamma   90.00
#
_symmetry.space_group_name_H-M   'P 1'
#
loop_
_entity.id
_entity.type
_entity.pdbx_description
1 polymer ?
#
loop_
_entity_poly.entity_id
_entity_poly.type
_entity_poly.pdbx_seq_one_letter_code
_entity_poly.pdbx_strand_id
1 'polypeptide(L)' 'MSCEHLICARCAGPVVEGRCAACRAARTEMHHPGTFGVSPVLIGALLLALTLLIALKIGLN' A
#
# COMPACT_ATOMS: atom_id res chain seq x y z
N MET A 1 -10.33 6.32 0.78
CA MET A 1 -11.34 6.25 -0.29
C MET A 1 -10.77 5.40 -1.42
N SER A 2 -11.47 4.35 -1.83
CA SER A 2 -10.96 3.37 -2.80
C SER A 2 -11.39 3.75 -4.23
N CYS A 3 -10.49 3.56 -5.21
CA CYS A 3 -10.73 3.88 -6.61
C CYS A 3 -11.82 3.02 -7.27
N GLU A 4 -12.22 1.92 -6.64
CA GLU A 4 -12.97 0.82 -7.27
C GLU A 4 -14.41 1.18 -7.66
N HIS A 5 -15.03 2.16 -7.00
CA HIS A 5 -16.40 2.61 -7.30
C HIS A 5 -16.48 3.98 -7.99
N LEU A 6 -15.35 4.62 -8.26
CA LEU A 6 -15.33 5.97 -8.86
C LEU A 6 -15.43 5.88 -10.38
N ILE A 7 -16.41 6.59 -10.95
CA ILE A 7 -16.59 6.74 -12.40
C ILE A 7 -16.09 8.12 -12.85
N CYS A 8 -15.28 8.16 -13.91
CA CYS A 8 -14.75 9.40 -14.44
C CYS A 8 -15.75 10.14 -15.31
N ALA A 9 -16.09 11.39 -14.98
CA ALA A 9 -16.98 12.22 -15.79
C ALA A 9 -16.44 12.55 -17.20
N ARG A 10 -15.12 12.45 -17.44
CA ARG A 10 -14.51 12.73 -18.76
C ARG A 10 -14.61 11.54 -19.72
N CYS A 11 -14.37 10.32 -19.24
CA CYS A 11 -14.28 9.14 -20.11
C CYS A 11 -15.34 8.07 -19.80
N ALA A 12 -16.28 8.36 -18.88
CA ALA A 12 -17.37 7.51 -18.41
C ALA A 12 -16.96 6.10 -17.95
N GLY A 13 -15.66 5.88 -17.70
CA GLY A 13 -15.11 4.59 -17.31
C GLY A 13 -14.68 4.57 -15.84
N PRO A 14 -14.40 3.38 -15.29
CA PRO A 14 -13.85 3.23 -13.95
C PRO A 14 -12.51 3.94 -13.80
N VAL A 15 -12.35 4.75 -12.75
CA VAL A 15 -11.09 5.46 -12.45
C VAL A 15 -9.96 4.48 -12.19
N VAL A 16 -10.29 3.32 -11.61
CA VAL A 16 -9.38 2.19 -11.38
C VAL A 16 -8.76 1.63 -12.66
N GLU A 17 -9.22 1.95 -13.87
CA GLU A 17 -8.60 1.50 -15.14
C GLU A 17 -7.54 2.46 -15.68
N GLY A 18 -7.56 3.75 -15.30
CA GLY A 18 -6.54 4.72 -15.75
C GLY A 18 -6.60 5.09 -17.24
N ARG A 19 -7.76 4.95 -17.89
CA ARG A 19 -7.94 5.12 -19.35
C ARG A 19 -7.63 6.53 -19.89
N CYS A 20 -7.82 7.59 -19.08
CA CYS A 20 -7.54 8.97 -19.49
C CYS A 20 -6.62 9.70 -18.49
N ALA A 21 -6.11 10.88 -18.87
CA ALA A 21 -5.21 11.67 -18.03
C ALA A 21 -5.82 12.01 -16.66
N ALA A 22 -7.10 12.35 -16.61
CA ALA A 22 -7.81 12.63 -15.36
C ALA A 22 -7.92 11.39 -14.46
N CYS A 23 -8.24 10.20 -15.03
CA CYS A 23 -8.26 8.95 -14.27
C CYS A 23 -6.88 8.63 -13.68
N ARG A 24 -5.81 8.83 -14.46
CA ARG A 24 -4.44 8.58 -13.99
C ARG A 24 -4.07 9.50 -12.83
N ALA A 25 -4.33 10.80 -12.96
CA ALA A 25 -4.07 11.76 -11.89
C ALA A 25 -4.82 11.40 -10.59
N ALA A 26 -6.12 11.11 -10.68
CA ALA A 26 -6.93 10.69 -9.54
C ALA A 26 -6.43 9.38 -8.90
N ARG A 27 -5.99 8.41 -9.73
CA ARG A 27 -5.39 7.17 -9.25
C ARG A 27 -4.08 7.45 -8.51
N THR A 28 -3.20 8.28 -9.06
CA THR A 28 -1.91 8.63 -8.43
C THR A 28 -2.09 9.36 -7.10
N GLU A 29 -3.16 10.13 -6.95
CA GLU A 29 -3.49 10.82 -5.69
C GLU A 29 -4.04 9.86 -4.63
N MET A 30 -4.90 8.92 -5.02
CA MET A 30 -5.44 7.91 -4.10
C MET A 30 -4.45 6.79 -3.75
N HIS A 31 -3.60 6.40 -4.71
CA HIS A 31 -2.52 5.44 -4.53
C HIS A 31 -1.18 6.11 -4.23
N HIS A 32 -1.17 7.38 -3.79
CA HIS A 32 0.02 7.85 -3.11
C HIS A 32 0.26 6.88 -1.96
N PRO A 33 1.36 6.09 -1.96
CA PRO A 33 1.73 5.37 -0.76
C PRO A 33 1.81 6.47 0.29
N GLY A 34 1.01 6.36 1.36
CA GLY A 34 1.06 7.32 2.46
C GLY A 34 2.52 7.64 2.74
N THR A 35 2.84 8.89 3.01
CA THR A 35 4.20 9.45 3.15
C THR A 35 5.17 8.58 3.97
N PHE A 36 4.65 7.65 4.78
CA PHE A 36 5.33 6.49 5.31
C PHE A 36 5.24 5.29 4.35
N GLY A 37 6.06 5.29 3.30
CA GLY A 37 6.23 4.17 2.36
C GLY A 37 6.93 2.96 3.00
N VAL A 38 6.51 2.54 4.19
CA VAL A 38 6.96 1.30 4.81
C VAL A 38 6.36 0.15 4.03
N SER A 39 7.20 -0.49 3.21
CA SER A 39 6.84 -1.71 2.52
C SER A 39 6.33 -2.74 3.54
N PRO A 40 5.18 -3.39 3.32
CA PRO A 40 4.70 -4.48 4.18
C PRO A 40 5.76 -5.56 4.43
N VAL A 41 6.66 -5.74 3.46
CA VAL A 41 7.81 -6.64 3.56
C VAL A 41 8.80 -6.21 4.65
N LEU A 42 9.06 -4.91 4.79
CA LEU A 42 9.96 -4.37 5.81
C LEU A 42 9.39 -4.59 7.22
N ILE A 43 8.08 -4.37 7.38
CA ILE A 43 7.37 -4.63 8.64
C ILE A 43 7.44 -6.11 8.99
N GLY A 44 7.18 -6.99 8.02
CA GLY A 44 7.28 -8.44 8.20
C GLY A 44 8.68 -8.88 8.62
N ALA A 45 9.72 -8.37 7.97
CA ALA A 45 11.11 -8.68 8.30
C ALA A 45 11.50 -8.24 9.71
N LEU A 46 11.08 -7.04 10.13
CA LEU A 46 11.37 -6.51 11.46
C LEU A 46 10.70 -7.35 12.56
N LEU A 47 9.45 -7.75 12.37
CA LEU A 47 8.72 -8.62 13.31
C LEU A 47 9.40 -9.98 13.44
N LEU A 48 9.82 -10.57 12.32
CA LEU A 48 10.54 -11.85 12.29
C LEU A 48 11.89 -11.77 13.01
N ALA A 49 12.62 -10.69 12.81
CA ALA A 49 13.88 -10.45 13.53
C ALA A 49 13.64 -10.32 15.05
N LEU A 50 12.61 -9.58 15.47
CA LEU A 50 12.27 -9.43 16.87
C LEU A 50 11.91 -10.77 17.53
N THR A 51 11.07 -11.58 16.88
CA THR A 51 10.64 -12.87 17.44
C THR A 51 11.81 -13.85 17.56
N LEU A 52 12.72 -13.87 16.59
CA LEU A 52 13.95 -14.67 16.65
C LEU A 52 14.85 -14.24 17.81
N LEU A 53 15.06 -12.93 18.02
CA LEU A 53 15.87 -12.43 19.13
C LEU A 53 15.27 -12.80 20.49
N ILE A 54 13.96 -12.69 20.64
CA ILE A 54 13.25 -13.07 21.87
C ILE A 54 13.37 -14.57 22.11
N ALA A 55 13.12 -15.40 21.10
CA ALA A 55 13.24 -16.85 21.20
C ALA A 55 14.66 -17.29 21.59
N LEU A 56 15.69 -16.67 20.98
CA LEU A 56 17.08 -16.93 21.32
C LEU A 56 17.39 -16.55 22.78
N LYS A 57 16.91 -15.39 23.23
CA LYS A 57 17.12 -14.91 24.60
C LYS A 57 16.45 -15.82 25.65
N ILE A 58 15.27 -16.35 25.35
CA ILE A 58 14.56 -17.30 26.24
C ILE A 58 15.28 -18.66 26.27
N GLY A 59 15.76 -19.15 25.12
CA GLY A 59 16.46 -20.43 25.07
C GLY A 59 17.85 -20.43 25.72
N LEU A 60 18.48 -19.26 25.86
CA LEU A 60 19.79 -19.10 26.51
C LEU A 60 19.74 -18.85 28.02
N ASN A 61 18.55 -18.61 28.60
CA ASN A 61 18.35 -18.26 30.00
C ASN A 61 17.67 -19.40 30.77
#